data_AF-A0A3M1CWG4-F1
#
_entry.id   AF-A0A3M1CWG4-F1
#
_cell.length_a   1.000
_cell.length_b   1.000
_cell.length_c   1.000
_cell.angle_alpha   90.00
_cell.angle_beta   90.00
_cell.angle_gamma   90.00
#
_symmetry.space_group_name_H-M   'P 1'
#
loop_
_entity.id
_entity.type
_entity.pdbx_description
1 polymer ?
#
loop_
_entity_poly.entity_id
_entity_poly.type
_entity_poly.pdbx_seq_one_letter_code
_entity_poly.pdbx_strand_id
1 'polypeptide(L)'
;MPPAASTYALPADLRKRLGIRRHGFHGTSHAYVARQAARWLGEDWRNLRIITCHLGNGASITAVDHGRSVDTSMGMTPLEGLVMGTRCGDLDPGVMLMLMRQGWDAETLDRLLNRESGLAGLSGRGPDMRDIEAAAAEGDAAARLAIDVACHRLRRYIGGFAAVMGGVDAIVFTAGIGEHSAQVRRLATRGLSFMGAHLDDARNDAAVVDTEHPVAELSADHSRVRILAIRTDEQHEIALQSQAAVGGDAGPTDRVAEPLSIPIAVSARHVHLTDEAVEALFGPGHTLTPVKPLSQPGQYAAAETVTLHGPKGSIAGVRVLGPTRRACQVEIARTDEFRLGLDAPVRRSGDVAGSAPIVLEGPAGRLELPEGAICAWRHIHMRPQDAAACGVQDGDIVEVAVDSDGRDLVFGDVLVRVSDRYALEMHVDTDEANAAELARGQTGALVATSGRARVLRRQAD
;
A
#
# COMPACT_ATOMS: atom_id res chain seq x y z
N MET A 1 -4.08 -4.63 -2.93
CA MET A 1 -3.14 -5.65 -2.40
C MET A 1 -2.35 -6.34 -3.51
N PRO A 2 -1.02 -6.46 -3.39
CA PRO A 2 -0.15 -7.15 -4.33
C PRO A 2 -0.35 -8.69 -4.32
N PRO A 3 0.13 -9.42 -5.34
CA PRO A 3 0.05 -10.88 -5.39
C PRO A 3 0.70 -11.57 -4.19
N ALA A 4 1.82 -11.06 -3.68
CA ALA A 4 2.54 -11.62 -2.53
C ALA A 4 1.69 -11.64 -1.25
N ALA A 5 0.90 -10.59 -1.00
CA ALA A 5 -0.01 -10.51 0.16
C ALA A 5 -1.33 -11.28 -0.05
N SER A 6 -1.78 -11.39 -1.30
CA SER A 6 -3.10 -11.95 -1.61
C SER A 6 -3.13 -13.41 -2.03
N THR A 7 -1.99 -14.02 -2.32
CA THR A 7 -1.90 -15.40 -2.82
C THR A 7 -1.64 -16.37 -1.67
N TYR A 8 -2.55 -17.31 -1.42
CA TYR A 8 -2.25 -18.44 -0.54
C TYR A 8 -1.23 -19.39 -1.18
N ALA A 9 -0.38 -20.02 -0.36
CA ALA A 9 0.64 -20.98 -0.80
C ALA A 9 0.06 -22.36 -1.20
N LEU A 10 -0.95 -22.37 -2.08
CA LEU A 10 -1.59 -23.56 -2.65
C LEU A 10 -1.13 -23.81 -4.11
N PRO A 11 -1.42 -24.98 -4.72
CA PRO A 11 -1.16 -25.18 -6.14
C PRO A 11 -1.87 -24.13 -7.03
N ALA A 12 -1.19 -23.64 -8.06
CA ALA A 12 -1.68 -22.54 -8.90
C ALA A 12 -3.01 -22.86 -9.61
N ASP A 13 -3.14 -24.07 -10.14
CA ASP A 13 -4.35 -24.51 -10.85
C ASP A 13 -5.56 -24.55 -9.94
N LEU A 14 -5.36 -24.98 -8.68
CA LEU A 14 -6.41 -25.01 -7.67
C LEU A 14 -6.89 -23.59 -7.34
N ARG A 15 -5.95 -22.65 -7.13
CA ARG A 15 -6.27 -21.25 -6.87
C ARG A 15 -7.05 -20.61 -8.02
N LYS A 16 -6.58 -20.80 -9.27
CA LYS A 16 -7.22 -20.24 -10.46
C LYS A 16 -8.63 -20.79 -10.67
N ARG A 17 -8.80 -22.12 -10.56
CA ARG A 17 -10.08 -22.78 -10.80
C ARG A 17 -11.14 -22.43 -9.75
N LEU A 18 -10.74 -22.25 -8.49
CA LEU A 18 -11.65 -21.99 -7.37
C LEU A 18 -11.67 -20.54 -6.90
N GLY A 19 -10.89 -19.65 -7.52
CA GLY A 19 -10.79 -18.25 -7.11
C GLY A 19 -10.18 -18.05 -5.71
N ILE A 20 -9.34 -18.97 -5.24
CA ILE A 20 -8.80 -18.93 -3.87
C ILE A 20 -7.71 -17.86 -3.76
N ARG A 21 -8.03 -16.80 -3.03
CA ARG A 21 -7.12 -15.69 -2.69
C ARG A 21 -7.62 -14.95 -1.45
N ARG A 22 -6.76 -14.13 -0.87
CA ARG A 22 -7.18 -13.11 0.12
C ARG A 22 -7.98 -12.02 -0.58
N HIS A 23 -9.12 -11.67 0.03
CA HIS A 23 -9.95 -10.54 -0.35
C HIS A 23 -9.86 -9.42 0.68
N GLY A 24 -10.05 -9.76 1.96
CA GLY A 24 -10.21 -8.76 3.01
C GLY A 24 -11.63 -8.20 3.12
N PHE A 25 -11.97 -7.67 4.29
CA PHE A 25 -13.28 -7.08 4.60
C PHE A 25 -13.10 -5.85 5.50
N HIS A 26 -14.21 -5.16 5.80
CA HIS A 26 -14.23 -3.83 6.44
C HIS A 26 -13.53 -2.74 5.62
N GLY A 27 -13.46 -2.89 4.29
CA GLY A 27 -12.79 -1.94 3.40
C GLY A 27 -13.33 -0.51 3.54
N THR A 28 -14.64 -0.35 3.67
CA THR A 28 -15.33 0.93 3.92
C THR A 28 -14.81 1.61 5.20
N SER A 29 -14.81 0.88 6.32
CA SER A 29 -14.31 1.41 7.59
C SER A 29 -12.82 1.75 7.52
N HIS A 30 -11.98 0.84 7.01
CA HIS A 30 -10.53 1.05 6.89
C HIS A 30 -10.19 2.28 6.04
N ALA A 31 -10.84 2.43 4.88
CA ALA A 31 -10.63 3.59 4.01
C ALA A 31 -11.07 4.91 4.67
N TYR A 32 -12.22 4.89 5.35
CA TYR A 32 -12.73 6.05 6.08
C TYR A 32 -11.75 6.49 7.17
N VAL A 33 -11.35 5.59 8.07
CA VAL A 33 -10.51 5.97 9.22
C VAL A 33 -9.07 6.28 8.82
N ALA A 34 -8.54 5.69 7.73
CA ALA A 34 -7.24 6.08 7.18
C ALA A 34 -7.25 7.54 6.68
N ARG A 35 -8.31 7.95 5.97
CA ARG A 35 -8.46 9.35 5.52
C ARG A 35 -8.68 10.32 6.67
N GLN A 36 -9.45 9.92 7.68
CA GLN A 36 -9.64 10.74 8.88
C GLN A 36 -8.34 10.90 9.68
N ALA A 37 -7.53 9.85 9.80
CA ALA A 37 -6.21 9.93 10.42
C ALA A 37 -5.31 10.92 9.68
N ALA A 38 -5.25 10.84 8.34
CA ALA A 38 -4.46 11.76 7.55
C ALA A 38 -4.91 13.23 7.68
N ARG A 39 -6.24 13.48 7.64
CA ARG A 39 -6.81 14.81 7.90
C ARG A 39 -6.41 15.35 9.27
N TRP A 40 -6.44 14.51 10.30
CA TRP A 40 -6.03 14.91 11.65
C TRP A 40 -4.52 15.23 11.71
N LEU A 41 -3.69 14.46 10.99
CA LEU A 41 -2.25 14.70 10.88
C LEU A 41 -1.89 15.94 10.05
N GLY A 42 -2.86 16.54 9.34
CA GLY A 42 -2.60 17.65 8.42
C GLY A 42 -1.82 17.24 7.17
N GLU A 43 -1.87 15.95 6.81
CA GLU A 43 -1.11 15.37 5.70
C GLU A 43 -2.04 14.68 4.69
N ASP A 44 -1.55 14.50 3.48
CA ASP A 44 -2.22 13.65 2.51
C ASP A 44 -2.02 12.18 2.90
N TRP A 45 -3.09 11.40 2.96
CA TRP A 45 -3.01 9.95 3.24
C TRP A 45 -2.17 9.19 2.21
N ARG A 46 -1.96 9.76 1.02
CA ARG A 46 -1.03 9.26 -0.01
C ARG A 46 0.44 9.42 0.36
N ASN A 47 0.78 10.19 1.39
CA ASN A 47 2.14 10.36 1.92
C ASN A 47 2.38 9.54 3.20
N LEU A 48 1.41 8.74 3.64
CA LEU A 48 1.42 8.09 4.95
C LEU A 48 1.35 6.57 4.85
N ARG A 49 1.99 5.90 5.82
CA ARG A 49 1.83 4.48 6.14
C ARG A 49 0.99 4.34 7.40
N ILE A 50 -0.23 3.86 7.23
CA ILE A 50 -1.24 3.82 8.29
C ILE A 50 -1.66 2.38 8.53
N ILE A 51 -1.65 1.95 9.79
CA ILE A 51 -2.24 0.67 10.21
C ILE A 51 -3.60 0.97 10.82
N THR A 52 -4.67 0.43 10.23
CA THR A 52 -6.04 0.60 10.71
C THR A 52 -6.54 -0.68 11.37
N CYS A 53 -6.92 -0.59 12.64
CA CYS A 53 -7.40 -1.68 13.49
C CYS A 53 -8.91 -1.50 13.71
N HIS A 54 -9.73 -2.16 12.90
CA HIS A 54 -11.19 -2.21 13.08
C HIS A 54 -11.51 -3.32 14.08
N LEU A 55 -11.87 -2.96 15.31
CA LEU A 55 -12.10 -3.88 16.41
C LEU A 55 -13.56 -3.82 16.86
N GLY A 56 -14.40 -4.68 16.30
CA GLY A 56 -15.78 -4.89 16.74
C GLY A 56 -16.05 -6.37 17.05
N ASN A 57 -17.31 -6.79 16.96
CA ASN A 57 -17.65 -8.22 17.08
C ASN A 57 -16.99 -9.05 15.96
N GLY A 58 -16.88 -8.46 14.75
CA GLY A 58 -15.90 -8.84 13.75
C GLY A 58 -14.71 -7.89 13.83
N ALA A 59 -13.49 -8.42 13.72
CA ALA A 59 -12.28 -7.62 13.83
C ALA A 59 -11.34 -7.87 12.65
N SER A 60 -10.83 -6.80 12.05
CA SER A 60 -9.76 -6.89 11.06
C SER A 60 -8.79 -5.73 11.16
N ILE A 61 -7.57 -5.96 10.70
CA ILE A 61 -6.52 -4.94 10.59
C ILE A 61 -6.12 -4.80 9.13
N THR A 62 -5.73 -3.61 8.70
CA THR A 62 -5.28 -3.32 7.33
C THR A 62 -4.02 -2.47 7.34
N ALA A 63 -3.07 -2.81 6.48
CA ALA A 63 -1.90 -1.99 6.16
C ALA A 63 -2.25 -1.09 4.97
N VAL A 64 -2.28 0.22 5.20
CA VAL A 64 -2.52 1.24 4.18
C VAL A 64 -1.20 1.96 3.90
N ASP A 65 -0.61 1.69 2.76
CA ASP A 65 0.67 2.24 2.31
C ASP A 65 0.41 3.25 1.20
N HIS A 66 0.68 4.54 1.44
CA HIS A 66 0.52 5.62 0.47
C HIS A 66 -0.88 5.63 -0.19
N GLY A 67 -1.92 5.55 0.64
CA GLY A 67 -3.31 5.52 0.21
C GLY A 67 -3.80 4.18 -0.37
N ARG A 68 -2.99 3.12 -0.36
CA ARG A 68 -3.36 1.80 -0.91
C ARG A 68 -3.37 0.72 0.15
N SER A 69 -4.42 -0.10 0.18
CA SER A 69 -4.39 -1.33 1.00
C SER A 69 -3.39 -2.33 0.39
N VAL A 70 -2.27 -2.52 1.09
CA VAL A 70 -1.20 -3.45 0.71
C VAL A 70 -1.30 -4.78 1.45
N ASP A 71 -1.94 -4.83 2.62
CA ASP A 71 -2.22 -6.08 3.34
C ASP A 71 -3.46 -5.94 4.25
N THR A 72 -4.08 -7.06 4.63
CA THR A 72 -5.25 -7.11 5.53
C THR A 72 -5.41 -8.48 6.19
N SER A 73 -5.84 -8.53 7.45
CA SER A 73 -5.85 -9.80 8.20
C SER A 73 -6.92 -10.78 7.75
N MET A 74 -8.09 -10.30 7.31
CA MET A 74 -9.13 -11.21 6.85
C MET A 74 -8.80 -11.78 5.48
N GLY A 75 -9.23 -13.02 5.29
CA GLY A 75 -8.77 -13.88 4.21
C GLY A 75 -9.65 -13.90 2.98
N MET A 76 -9.85 -15.12 2.50
CA MET A 76 -10.90 -15.43 1.53
C MET A 76 -12.28 -15.26 2.18
N THR A 77 -12.36 -15.50 3.49
CA THR A 77 -13.56 -15.34 4.31
C THR A 77 -13.27 -14.43 5.51
N PRO A 78 -14.30 -13.92 6.20
CA PRO A 78 -14.13 -13.12 7.42
C PRO A 78 -13.63 -13.90 8.66
N LEU A 79 -13.20 -15.16 8.51
CA LEU A 79 -12.78 -16.03 9.61
C LEU A 79 -11.28 -15.90 9.93
N GLU A 80 -10.43 -15.73 8.91
CA GLU A 80 -8.97 -15.59 9.09
C GLU A 80 -8.63 -14.27 9.82
N GLY A 81 -7.52 -14.25 10.54
CA GLY A 81 -6.96 -13.04 11.11
C GLY A 81 -7.06 -12.98 12.62
N LEU A 82 -7.71 -11.92 13.10
CA LEU A 82 -7.81 -11.61 14.52
C LEU A 82 -8.75 -12.58 15.24
N VAL A 83 -8.53 -12.76 16.55
CA VAL A 83 -9.55 -13.32 17.44
C VAL A 83 -10.70 -12.33 17.51
N MET A 84 -11.92 -12.79 17.28
CA MET A 84 -13.12 -11.94 17.25
C MET A 84 -14.10 -12.39 18.34
N GLY A 85 -15.32 -11.83 18.38
CA GLY A 85 -16.31 -12.16 19.41
C GLY A 85 -16.57 -13.67 19.50
N THR A 86 -16.91 -14.29 18.37
CA THR A 86 -17.20 -15.75 18.28
C THR A 86 -16.35 -16.50 17.26
N ARG A 87 -15.52 -15.77 16.48
CA ARG A 87 -14.68 -16.35 15.44
C ARG A 87 -13.26 -16.61 15.95
N CYS A 88 -12.69 -17.76 15.58
CA CYS A 88 -11.38 -18.18 16.08
C CYS A 88 -10.21 -17.30 15.60
N GLY A 89 -10.31 -16.70 14.41
CA GLY A 89 -9.18 -16.05 13.77
C GLY A 89 -8.19 -17.08 13.21
N ASP A 90 -6.91 -16.71 13.19
CA ASP A 90 -5.82 -17.61 12.75
C ASP A 90 -5.75 -18.89 13.60
N LEU A 91 -5.94 -20.02 12.94
CA LEU A 91 -5.81 -21.36 13.51
C LEU A 91 -4.94 -22.23 12.59
N ASP A 92 -4.16 -23.12 13.18
CA ASP A 92 -3.42 -24.13 12.42
C ASP A 92 -4.40 -25.06 11.68
N PRO A 93 -4.35 -25.16 10.33
CA PRO A 93 -5.18 -26.09 9.57
C PRO A 93 -5.06 -27.55 10.03
N GLY A 94 -3.92 -27.95 10.63
CA GLY A 94 -3.73 -29.26 11.24
C GLY A 94 -4.73 -29.59 12.34
N VAL A 95 -5.22 -28.58 13.10
CA VAL A 95 -6.27 -28.75 14.11
C VAL A 95 -7.59 -29.16 13.44
N MET A 96 -7.93 -28.54 12.32
CA MET A 96 -9.13 -28.90 11.55
C MET A 96 -9.06 -30.33 11.04
N LEU A 97 -7.91 -30.72 10.46
CA LEU A 97 -7.69 -32.09 9.98
C LEU A 97 -7.78 -33.13 11.10
N MET A 98 -7.27 -32.78 12.29
CA MET A 98 -7.37 -33.64 13.47
C MET A 98 -8.82 -33.84 13.90
N LEU A 99 -9.62 -32.77 13.99
CA LEU A 99 -11.03 -32.87 14.35
C LEU A 99 -11.85 -33.65 13.30
N MET A 100 -11.57 -33.47 12.01
CA MET A 100 -12.20 -34.27 10.95
C MET A 100 -11.89 -35.76 11.10
N ARG A 101 -10.67 -36.12 11.50
CA ARG A 101 -10.29 -37.52 11.78
C ARG A 101 -11.01 -38.09 13.01
N GLN A 102 -11.48 -37.23 13.91
CA GLN A 102 -12.35 -37.61 15.03
C GLN A 102 -13.84 -37.68 14.65
N GLY A 103 -14.16 -37.58 13.35
CA GLY A 103 -15.52 -37.71 12.83
C GLY A 103 -16.31 -36.40 12.76
N TRP A 104 -15.67 -35.24 12.94
CA TRP A 104 -16.35 -33.96 12.78
C TRP A 104 -16.53 -33.64 11.29
N ASP A 105 -17.74 -33.27 10.90
CA ASP A 105 -18.04 -32.83 9.54
C ASP A 105 -17.76 -31.33 9.33
N ALA A 106 -17.87 -30.89 8.08
CA ALA A 106 -17.61 -29.52 7.69
C ALA A 106 -18.58 -28.53 8.35
N GLU A 107 -19.84 -28.89 8.54
CA GLU A 107 -20.85 -28.01 9.15
C GLU A 107 -20.60 -27.81 10.66
N THR A 108 -20.22 -28.88 11.35
CA THR A 108 -19.84 -28.83 12.77
C THR A 108 -18.59 -27.99 12.96
N LEU A 109 -17.60 -28.14 12.08
CA LEU A 109 -16.40 -27.30 12.11
C LEU A 109 -16.69 -25.84 11.77
N ASP A 110 -17.52 -25.56 10.77
CA ASP A 110 -17.91 -24.19 10.43
C ASP A 110 -18.58 -23.50 11.63
N ARG A 111 -19.52 -24.20 12.29
CA ARG A 111 -20.20 -23.69 13.49
C ARG A 111 -19.20 -23.44 14.63
N LEU A 112 -18.31 -24.40 14.90
CA LEU A 112 -17.27 -24.26 15.93
C LEU A 112 -16.43 -23.01 15.68
N LEU A 113 -15.90 -22.87 14.47
CA LEU A 113 -14.93 -21.83 14.13
C LEU A 113 -15.56 -20.43 14.03
N ASN A 114 -16.82 -20.33 13.57
CA ASN A 114 -17.49 -19.04 13.38
C ASN A 114 -18.35 -18.58 14.57
N ARG A 115 -18.90 -19.50 15.37
CA ARG A 115 -19.96 -19.19 16.35
C ARG A 115 -19.63 -19.59 17.79
N GLU A 116 -18.75 -20.56 18.00
CA GLU A 116 -18.47 -21.13 19.33
C GLU A 116 -17.01 -20.89 19.79
N SER A 117 -16.22 -20.16 19.00
CA SER A 117 -14.80 -19.86 19.26
C SER A 117 -14.63 -18.40 19.71
N GLY A 118 -13.45 -17.83 19.49
CA GLY A 118 -13.18 -16.42 19.74
C GLY A 118 -13.14 -16.06 21.22
N LEU A 119 -13.48 -14.82 21.53
CA LEU A 119 -13.58 -14.30 22.89
C LEU A 119 -14.59 -15.10 23.72
N ALA A 120 -15.74 -15.45 23.14
CA ALA A 120 -16.78 -16.24 23.79
C ALA A 120 -16.25 -17.63 24.20
N GLY A 121 -15.66 -18.36 23.25
CA GLY A 121 -15.11 -19.70 23.49
C GLY A 121 -13.94 -19.70 24.49
N LEU A 122 -13.06 -18.70 24.44
CA LEU A 122 -11.90 -18.60 25.35
C LEU A 122 -12.31 -18.21 26.77
N SER A 123 -13.24 -17.27 26.91
CA SER A 123 -13.70 -16.78 28.21
C SER A 123 -14.73 -17.70 28.87
N GLY A 124 -15.37 -18.59 28.11
CA GLY A 124 -16.54 -19.34 28.55
C GLY A 124 -17.78 -18.46 28.78
N ARG A 125 -17.80 -17.25 28.20
CA ARG A 125 -18.84 -16.22 28.36
C ARG A 125 -19.38 -15.80 26.99
N GLY A 126 -20.15 -14.71 26.95
CA GLY A 126 -20.59 -14.08 25.71
C GLY A 126 -19.44 -13.39 24.95
N PRO A 127 -19.71 -12.90 23.72
CA PRO A 127 -18.71 -12.24 22.88
C PRO A 127 -18.42 -10.77 23.26
N ASP A 128 -19.13 -10.20 24.25
CA ASP A 128 -19.03 -8.79 24.61
C ASP A 128 -17.73 -8.52 25.39
N MET A 129 -16.87 -7.64 24.85
CA MET A 129 -15.60 -7.31 25.49
C MET A 129 -15.79 -6.65 26.86
N ARG A 130 -16.84 -5.86 27.08
CA ARG A 130 -17.06 -5.15 28.35
C ARG A 130 -17.30 -6.13 29.49
N ASP A 131 -18.08 -7.18 29.24
CA ASP A 131 -18.36 -8.23 30.21
C ASP A 131 -17.09 -9.04 30.52
N ILE A 132 -16.26 -9.29 29.50
CA ILE A 132 -15.00 -10.01 29.65
C ILE A 132 -13.98 -9.17 30.43
N GLU A 133 -13.87 -7.87 30.17
CA GLU A 133 -13.00 -6.95 30.91
C GLU A 133 -13.41 -6.85 32.38
N ALA A 134 -14.70 -6.73 32.66
CA ALA A 134 -15.23 -6.73 34.03
C ALA A 134 -14.87 -8.03 34.77
N ALA A 135 -15.12 -9.19 34.15
CA ALA A 135 -14.77 -10.48 34.74
C ALA A 135 -13.25 -10.63 34.96
N ALA A 136 -12.43 -10.15 34.02
CA ALA A 136 -10.98 -10.15 34.16
C ALA A 136 -10.51 -9.26 35.32
N ALA A 137 -11.15 -8.11 35.54
CA ALA A 137 -10.88 -7.24 36.69
C ALA A 137 -11.23 -7.93 38.02
N GLU A 138 -12.28 -8.74 38.06
CA GLU A 138 -12.71 -9.51 39.24
C GLU A 138 -11.85 -10.75 39.55
N GLY A 139 -10.94 -11.15 38.66
CA GLY A 139 -10.06 -12.31 38.89
C GLY A 139 -10.25 -13.49 37.94
N ASP A 140 -11.17 -13.42 36.99
CA ASP A 140 -11.46 -14.52 36.07
C ASP A 140 -10.26 -14.79 35.13
N ALA A 141 -9.64 -15.95 35.31
CA ALA A 141 -8.46 -16.37 34.55
C ALA A 141 -8.78 -16.63 33.06
N ALA A 142 -9.97 -17.14 32.75
CA ALA A 142 -10.38 -17.42 31.37
C ALA A 142 -10.66 -16.11 30.62
N ALA A 143 -11.31 -15.15 31.28
CA ALA A 143 -11.52 -13.82 30.72
C ALA A 143 -10.19 -13.08 30.44
N ARG A 144 -9.24 -13.13 31.40
CA ARG A 144 -7.88 -12.59 31.20
C ARG A 144 -7.18 -13.24 30.02
N LEU A 145 -7.22 -14.57 29.93
CA LEU A 145 -6.64 -15.32 28.82
C LEU A 145 -7.25 -14.89 27.47
N ALA A 146 -8.57 -14.70 27.40
CA ALA A 146 -9.23 -14.27 26.17
C ALA A 146 -8.71 -12.89 25.69
N ILE A 147 -8.60 -11.92 26.60
CA ILE A 147 -8.06 -10.58 26.31
C ILE A 147 -6.59 -10.68 25.86
N ASP A 148 -5.77 -11.43 26.60
CA ASP A 148 -4.34 -11.58 26.32
C ASP A 148 -4.09 -12.22 24.96
N VAL A 149 -4.83 -13.27 24.60
CA VAL A 149 -4.71 -13.94 23.30
C VAL A 149 -5.14 -13.00 22.17
N ALA A 150 -6.24 -12.27 22.33
CA ALA A 150 -6.73 -11.30 21.34
C ALA A 150 -5.72 -10.16 21.12
N CYS A 151 -5.23 -9.55 22.20
CA CYS A 151 -4.25 -8.45 22.13
C CYS A 151 -2.89 -8.91 21.61
N HIS A 152 -2.46 -10.13 21.97
CA HIS A 152 -1.24 -10.72 21.42
C HIS A 152 -1.35 -10.91 19.91
N ARG A 153 -2.48 -11.44 19.42
CA ARG A 153 -2.73 -11.60 17.98
C ARG A 153 -2.73 -10.26 17.26
N LEU A 154 -3.41 -9.27 17.81
CA LEU A 154 -3.47 -7.92 17.26
C LEU A 154 -2.07 -7.29 17.17
N ARG A 155 -1.27 -7.35 18.24
CA ARG A 155 0.11 -6.84 18.25
C ARG A 155 0.99 -7.51 17.20
N ARG A 156 0.83 -8.83 16.99
CA ARG A 156 1.56 -9.56 15.95
C ARG A 156 1.24 -9.01 14.56
N TYR A 157 -0.03 -8.70 14.28
CA TYR A 157 -0.44 -8.09 13.02
C TYR A 157 0.10 -6.66 12.87
N ILE A 158 0.03 -5.83 13.91
CA ILE A 158 0.59 -4.47 13.87
C ILE A 158 2.08 -4.51 13.52
N GLY A 159 2.87 -5.35 14.20
CA GLY A 159 4.30 -5.49 13.93
C GLY A 159 4.58 -6.04 12.53
N GLY A 160 3.81 -7.05 12.09
CA GLY A 160 3.92 -7.61 10.75
C GLY A 160 3.63 -6.58 9.66
N PHE A 161 2.59 -5.78 9.81
CA PHE A 161 2.20 -4.76 8.83
C PHE A 161 3.16 -3.58 8.80
N ALA A 162 3.69 -3.16 9.95
CA ALA A 162 4.77 -2.17 9.99
C ALA A 162 6.01 -2.68 9.23
N ALA A 163 6.35 -3.97 9.38
CA ALA A 163 7.44 -4.58 8.62
C ALA A 163 7.16 -4.65 7.11
N VAL A 164 5.95 -5.03 6.71
CA VAL A 164 5.53 -5.07 5.28
C VAL A 164 5.65 -3.70 4.61
N MET A 165 5.34 -2.61 5.32
CA MET A 165 5.41 -1.25 4.79
C MET A 165 6.79 -0.58 4.97
N GLY A 166 7.75 -1.23 5.62
CA GLY A 166 9.06 -0.64 5.93
C GLY A 166 8.98 0.52 6.94
N GLY A 167 7.93 0.57 7.77
CA GLY A 167 7.67 1.61 8.75
C GLY A 167 6.17 1.86 8.93
N VAL A 168 5.84 2.75 9.86
CA VAL A 168 4.46 3.15 10.16
C VAL A 168 4.47 4.57 10.71
N ASP A 169 3.53 5.39 10.24
CA ASP A 169 3.39 6.78 10.66
C ASP A 169 2.22 6.93 11.64
N ALA A 170 1.17 6.11 11.48
CA ALA A 170 0.04 6.06 12.42
C ALA A 170 -0.54 4.65 12.64
N ILE A 171 -0.96 4.37 13.88
CA ILE A 171 -1.77 3.21 14.26
C ILE A 171 -3.14 3.73 14.71
N VAL A 172 -4.18 3.32 14.02
CA VAL A 172 -5.56 3.76 14.24
C VAL A 172 -6.38 2.64 14.84
N PHE A 173 -7.05 2.90 15.95
CA PHE A 173 -8.06 2.03 16.54
C PHE A 173 -9.46 2.56 16.22
N THR A 174 -10.36 1.69 15.78
CA THR A 174 -11.73 2.06 15.42
C THR A 174 -12.72 0.93 15.72
N ALA A 175 -14.01 1.21 15.52
CA ALA A 175 -15.16 0.39 15.88
C ALA A 175 -15.29 0.18 17.40
N GLY A 176 -16.35 -0.52 17.83
CA GLY A 176 -16.79 -0.50 19.22
C GLY A 176 -15.71 -0.83 20.27
N ILE A 177 -14.85 -1.83 20.05
CA ILE A 177 -13.76 -2.16 20.99
C ILE A 177 -12.61 -1.17 20.83
N GLY A 178 -12.22 -0.82 19.60
CA GLY A 178 -11.08 0.06 19.34
C GLY A 178 -11.30 1.49 19.86
N GLU A 179 -12.53 2.00 19.74
CA GLU A 179 -12.94 3.32 20.20
C GLU A 179 -13.04 3.40 21.72
N HIS A 180 -13.51 2.34 22.40
CA HIS A 180 -13.92 2.45 23.80
C HIS A 180 -13.10 1.63 24.80
N SER A 181 -12.34 0.60 24.39
CA SER A 181 -11.51 -0.18 25.31
C SER A 181 -10.10 0.38 25.43
N ALA A 182 -9.87 1.16 26.50
CA ALA A 182 -8.53 1.61 26.88
C ALA A 182 -7.58 0.43 27.18
N GLN A 183 -8.10 -0.65 27.76
CA GLN A 183 -7.32 -1.84 28.11
C GLN A 183 -6.79 -2.57 26.86
N VAL A 184 -7.64 -2.80 25.85
CA VAL A 184 -7.24 -3.45 24.60
C VAL A 184 -6.20 -2.61 23.87
N ARG A 185 -6.41 -1.29 23.76
CA ARG A 185 -5.42 -0.39 23.12
C ARG A 185 -4.07 -0.44 23.82
N ARG A 186 -4.05 -0.43 25.16
CA ARG A 186 -2.84 -0.54 25.96
C ARG A 186 -2.11 -1.86 25.75
N LEU A 187 -2.83 -2.99 25.80
CA LEU A 187 -2.22 -4.31 25.64
C LEU A 187 -1.74 -4.56 24.20
N ALA A 188 -2.46 -4.06 23.21
CA ALA A 188 -2.09 -4.16 21.80
C ALA A 188 -0.83 -3.35 21.46
N THR A 189 -0.66 -2.18 22.08
CA THR A 189 0.50 -1.29 21.86
C THR A 189 1.69 -1.60 22.78
N ARG A 190 1.51 -2.46 23.79
CA ARG A 190 2.58 -2.85 24.72
C ARG A 190 3.78 -3.43 23.96
N GLY A 191 4.95 -2.85 24.18
CA GLY A 191 6.22 -3.30 23.61
C GLY A 191 6.45 -2.83 22.17
N LEU A 192 5.67 -1.88 21.65
CA LEU A 192 5.86 -1.29 20.32
C LEU A 192 6.75 -0.04 20.31
N SER A 193 7.32 0.35 21.46
CA SER A 193 8.22 1.50 21.59
C SER A 193 9.49 1.38 20.75
N PHE A 194 9.98 0.17 20.48
CA PHE A 194 11.17 -0.03 19.63
C PHE A 194 10.99 0.50 18.19
N MET A 195 9.75 0.55 17.69
CA MET A 195 9.42 1.17 16.40
C MET A 195 8.91 2.61 16.52
N GLY A 196 8.97 3.19 17.73
CA GLY A 196 8.61 4.58 18.00
C GLY A 196 7.12 4.82 18.27
N ALA A 197 6.35 3.78 18.56
CA ALA A 197 4.95 3.89 19.01
C ALA A 197 4.90 3.90 20.55
N HIS A 198 4.68 5.08 21.12
CA HIS A 198 4.60 5.31 22.57
C HIS A 198 3.19 5.77 22.93
N LEU A 199 2.45 4.91 23.63
CA LEU A 199 1.14 5.26 24.17
C LEU A 199 1.30 6.18 25.40
N ASP A 200 0.49 7.22 25.48
CA ASP A 200 0.27 7.97 26.70
C ASP A 200 -0.92 7.36 27.44
N ASP A 201 -0.63 6.74 28.58
CA ASP A 201 -1.63 6.00 29.35
C ASP A 201 -2.75 6.89 29.87
N ALA A 202 -2.45 8.14 30.24
CA ALA A 202 -3.44 9.08 30.76
C ALA A 202 -4.37 9.57 29.64
N ARG A 203 -3.83 9.91 28.46
CA ARG A 203 -4.62 10.22 27.27
C ARG A 203 -5.47 9.04 26.85
N ASN A 204 -4.92 7.83 26.89
CA ASN A 204 -5.63 6.61 26.52
C ASN A 204 -6.82 6.30 27.44
N ASP A 205 -6.67 6.52 28.75
CA ASP A 205 -7.75 6.31 29.73
C ASP A 205 -8.81 7.42 29.66
N ALA A 206 -8.41 8.65 29.34
CA ALA A 206 -9.31 9.79 29.21
C ALA A 206 -9.95 9.93 27.81
N ALA A 207 -9.59 9.07 26.85
CA ALA A 207 -10.03 9.19 25.47
C ALA A 207 -11.55 9.05 25.35
N VAL A 208 -12.19 10.08 24.79
CA VAL A 208 -13.60 10.08 24.41
C VAL A 208 -13.67 10.20 22.89
N VAL A 209 -14.38 9.26 22.27
CA VAL A 209 -14.59 9.22 20.82
C VAL A 209 -16.09 9.13 20.57
N ASP A 210 -16.64 10.18 19.97
CA ASP A 210 -18.06 10.33 19.66
C ASP A 210 -18.26 11.17 18.40
N THR A 211 -19.50 11.59 18.13
CA THR A 211 -19.81 12.39 16.93
C THR A 211 -19.20 13.80 16.97
N GLU A 212 -19.08 14.41 18.14
CA GLU A 212 -18.50 15.75 18.33
C GLU A 212 -16.97 15.69 18.39
N HIS A 213 -16.44 14.58 18.92
CA HIS A 213 -15.01 14.30 19.06
C HIS A 213 -14.64 13.02 18.31
N PRO A 214 -14.62 13.03 16.96
CA PRO A 214 -14.46 11.82 16.16
C PRO A 214 -13.03 11.24 16.19
N VAL A 215 -12.05 11.97 16.72
CA VAL A 215 -10.64 11.57 16.80
C VAL A 215 -10.07 11.91 18.17
N ALA A 216 -9.44 10.93 18.83
CA ALA A 216 -8.67 11.11 20.05
C ALA A 216 -7.21 10.71 19.82
N GLU A 217 -6.28 11.58 20.19
CA GLU A 217 -4.85 11.26 20.21
C GLU A 217 -4.48 10.51 21.49
N LEU A 218 -3.80 9.38 21.33
CA LEU A 218 -3.41 8.48 22.40
C LEU A 218 -1.89 8.38 22.56
N SER A 219 -1.12 8.93 21.61
CA SER A 219 0.34 8.91 21.66
C SER A 219 0.92 9.92 22.65
N ALA A 220 2.06 9.58 23.24
CA ALA A 220 2.90 10.53 23.95
C ALA A 220 3.53 11.55 22.98
N ASP A 221 3.88 12.74 23.46
CA ASP A 221 4.37 13.84 22.61
C ASP A 221 5.66 13.48 21.85
N HIS A 222 6.51 12.64 22.43
CA HIS A 222 7.76 12.16 21.83
C HIS A 222 7.59 10.94 20.92
N SER A 223 6.35 10.45 20.75
CA SER A 223 6.07 9.31 19.88
C SER A 223 6.32 9.68 18.41
N ARG A 224 7.11 8.88 17.69
CA ARG A 224 7.30 9.06 16.24
C ARG A 224 6.11 8.54 15.45
N VAL A 225 5.47 7.49 15.96
CA VAL A 225 4.24 6.92 15.39
C VAL A 225 3.05 7.47 16.17
N ARG A 226 2.09 8.07 15.49
CA ARG A 226 0.87 8.56 16.14
C ARG A 226 -0.08 7.40 16.43
N ILE A 227 -0.67 7.39 17.62
CA ILE A 227 -1.65 6.38 18.01
C ILE A 227 -2.97 7.10 18.20
N LEU A 228 -3.98 6.72 17.42
CA LEU A 228 -5.27 7.42 17.38
C LEU A 228 -6.41 6.44 17.67
N ALA A 229 -7.45 6.89 18.36
CA ALA A 229 -8.77 6.28 18.29
C ALA A 229 -9.67 7.16 17.41
N ILE A 230 -10.29 6.57 16.40
CA ILE A 230 -11.12 7.27 15.42
C ILE A 230 -12.48 6.60 15.33
N ARG A 231 -13.55 7.38 15.43
CA ARG A 231 -14.92 6.92 15.20
C ARG A 231 -15.06 6.48 13.75
N THR A 232 -15.46 5.23 13.49
CA THR A 232 -15.84 4.84 12.12
C THR A 232 -17.26 5.30 11.80
N ASP A 233 -17.49 5.77 10.58
CA ASP A 233 -18.83 6.10 10.07
C ASP A 233 -19.05 5.45 8.71
N GLU A 234 -19.39 4.15 8.74
CA GLU A 234 -19.58 3.36 7.53
C GLU A 234 -20.79 3.84 6.72
N GLN A 235 -21.85 4.33 7.39
CA GLN A 235 -23.03 4.85 6.71
C GLN A 235 -22.70 6.12 5.93
N HIS A 236 -21.94 7.04 6.52
CA HIS A 236 -21.48 8.23 5.81
C HIS A 236 -20.55 7.87 4.65
N GLU A 237 -19.62 6.94 4.85
CA GLU A 237 -18.74 6.48 3.77
C GLU A 237 -19.54 5.83 2.62
N ILE A 238 -20.53 4.99 2.92
CA ILE A 238 -21.44 4.43 1.92
C ILE A 238 -22.21 5.54 1.21
N ALA A 239 -22.68 6.56 1.92
CA ALA A 239 -23.39 7.69 1.32
C ALA A 239 -22.49 8.47 0.35
N LEU A 240 -21.23 8.74 0.72
CA LEU A 240 -20.26 9.39 -0.15
C LEU A 240 -19.94 8.55 -1.39
N GLN A 241 -19.70 7.24 -1.22
CA GLN A 241 -19.47 6.33 -2.34
C GLN A 241 -20.70 6.19 -3.24
N SER A 242 -21.89 6.16 -2.65
CA SER A 242 -23.16 6.11 -3.39
C SER A 242 -23.42 7.41 -4.14
N GLN A 243 -23.11 8.56 -3.54
CA GLN A 243 -23.18 9.86 -4.21
C GLN A 243 -22.23 9.90 -5.41
N ALA A 244 -20.98 9.46 -5.22
CA ALA A 244 -20.01 9.37 -6.30
C ALA A 244 -20.48 8.42 -7.43
N ALA A 245 -21.12 7.30 -7.07
CA ALA A 245 -21.61 6.32 -8.04
C ALA A 245 -22.92 6.72 -8.76
N VAL A 246 -23.87 7.34 -8.06
CA VAL A 246 -25.19 7.76 -8.58
C VAL A 246 -25.12 9.11 -9.28
N GLY A 247 -24.16 9.94 -8.91
CA GLY A 247 -24.01 11.30 -9.41
C GLY A 247 -24.04 11.40 -10.94
N GLY A 248 -23.69 10.36 -11.72
CA GLY A 248 -23.62 10.38 -13.20
C GLY A 248 -22.54 11.34 -13.74
N ASP A 249 -22.14 12.27 -12.90
CA ASP A 249 -21.02 13.17 -12.81
C ASP A 249 -20.29 12.68 -11.56
N ALA A 250 -19.17 11.96 -11.68
CA ALA A 250 -17.91 12.67 -11.66
C ALA A 250 -18.06 14.03 -10.96
N GLY A 251 -17.64 14.14 -9.69
CA GLY A 251 -17.23 15.45 -9.18
C GLY A 251 -16.24 16.08 -10.18
N PRO A 252 -15.88 17.37 -10.05
CA PRO A 252 -15.00 18.08 -11.00
C PRO A 252 -13.67 17.39 -11.36
N THR A 253 -13.35 16.26 -10.71
CA THR A 253 -12.16 15.42 -10.88
C THR A 253 -12.27 14.23 -11.83
N ASP A 254 -13.45 13.75 -12.18
CA ASP A 254 -13.61 12.45 -12.90
C ASP A 254 -14.06 12.61 -14.37
N ARG A 255 -14.15 13.85 -14.87
CA ARG A 255 -14.41 14.15 -16.27
C ARG A 255 -13.23 14.93 -16.84
N VAL A 256 -12.49 14.27 -17.72
CA VAL A 256 -11.63 14.96 -18.68
C VAL A 256 -12.58 15.74 -19.58
N ALA A 257 -12.62 17.07 -19.46
CA ALA A 257 -13.60 17.91 -20.15
C ALA A 257 -13.50 17.78 -21.68
N GLU A 258 -12.28 17.50 -22.17
CA GLU A 258 -11.97 17.13 -23.55
C GLU A 258 -10.86 16.06 -23.54
N PRO A 259 -10.89 15.03 -24.39
CA PRO A 259 -9.83 14.04 -24.46
C PRO A 259 -8.49 14.71 -24.83
N LEU A 260 -7.65 14.94 -23.83
CA LEU A 260 -6.30 15.46 -24.02
C LEU A 260 -5.41 14.32 -24.51
N SER A 261 -4.86 14.48 -25.71
CA SER A 261 -3.84 13.57 -26.23
C SER A 261 -2.54 13.79 -25.44
N ILE A 262 -2.15 12.79 -24.67
CA ILE A 262 -0.96 12.81 -23.81
C ILE A 262 0.17 12.04 -24.51
N PRO A 263 1.27 12.69 -24.89
CA PRO A 263 2.44 12.01 -25.42
C PRO A 263 2.97 10.96 -24.43
N ILE A 264 3.33 9.77 -24.92
CA ILE A 264 3.90 8.72 -24.08
C ILE A 264 5.39 8.57 -24.39
N ALA A 265 6.22 8.73 -23.36
CA ALA A 265 7.65 8.46 -23.38
C ALA A 265 7.96 7.11 -22.71
N VAL A 266 8.59 6.24 -23.50
CA VAL A 266 9.17 5.00 -23.01
C VAL A 266 10.53 5.31 -22.37
N SER A 267 10.58 5.17 -21.06
CA SER A 267 11.75 5.42 -20.24
C SER A 267 12.57 4.14 -20.13
N ALA A 268 13.71 4.12 -20.82
CA ALA A 268 14.69 3.06 -20.61
C ALA A 268 15.33 3.21 -19.21
N ARG A 269 15.89 2.10 -18.71
CA ARG A 269 16.67 2.09 -17.48
C ARG A 269 17.73 3.20 -17.48
N HIS A 270 17.86 3.91 -16.37
CA HIS A 270 18.76 5.05 -16.27
C HIS A 270 19.13 5.37 -14.82
N VAL A 271 20.09 6.27 -14.65
CA VAL A 271 20.58 6.71 -13.34
C VAL A 271 20.53 8.23 -13.22
N HIS A 272 20.08 8.71 -12.07
CA HIS A 272 20.31 10.07 -11.59
C HIS A 272 21.38 10.05 -10.50
N LEU A 273 22.28 11.02 -10.53
CA LEU A 273 23.43 11.10 -9.62
C LEU A 273 23.44 12.43 -8.86
N THR A 274 24.06 12.45 -7.69
CA THR A 274 24.49 13.69 -7.02
C THR A 274 25.82 14.16 -7.59
N ASP A 275 26.24 15.39 -7.28
CA ASP A 275 27.54 15.91 -7.71
C ASP A 275 28.69 15.04 -7.16
N GLU A 276 28.61 14.62 -5.90
CA GLU A 276 29.61 13.75 -5.26
C GLU A 276 29.69 12.37 -5.94
N ALA A 277 28.55 11.83 -6.35
CA ALA A 277 28.50 10.55 -7.05
C ALA A 277 29.07 10.65 -8.48
N VAL A 278 28.87 11.80 -9.15
CA VAL A 278 29.52 12.06 -10.44
C VAL A 278 31.04 12.05 -10.26
N GLU A 279 31.56 12.75 -9.26
CA GLU A 279 33.00 12.75 -9.01
C GLU A 279 33.55 11.35 -8.65
N ALA A 280 32.82 10.60 -7.81
CA ALA A 280 33.23 9.25 -7.42
C ALA A 280 33.29 8.26 -8.60
N LEU A 281 32.38 8.40 -9.57
CA LEU A 281 32.25 7.47 -10.69
C LEU A 281 33.07 7.89 -11.92
N PHE A 282 33.27 9.19 -12.14
CA PHE A 282 33.90 9.74 -13.36
C PHE A 282 35.18 10.53 -13.11
N GLY A 283 35.49 10.88 -11.85
CA GLY A 283 36.74 11.51 -11.43
C GLY A 283 36.53 12.89 -10.77
N PRO A 284 37.48 13.37 -9.96
CA PRO A 284 37.35 14.64 -9.23
C PRO A 284 37.10 15.84 -10.18
N GLY A 285 36.13 16.69 -9.85
CA GLY A 285 35.76 17.87 -10.64
C GLY A 285 35.04 17.57 -11.96
N HIS A 286 34.65 16.31 -12.22
CA HIS A 286 33.92 15.94 -13.43
C HIS A 286 32.51 16.55 -13.43
N THR A 287 32.07 17.04 -14.59
CA THR A 287 30.71 17.54 -14.81
C THR A 287 30.04 16.74 -15.91
N LEU A 288 28.76 16.43 -15.73
CA LEU A 288 28.00 15.65 -16.72
C LEU A 288 27.98 16.36 -18.07
N THR A 289 28.26 15.62 -19.14
CA THR A 289 28.35 16.17 -20.49
C THR A 289 27.00 16.01 -21.20
N PRO A 290 26.23 17.10 -21.46
CA PRO A 290 24.93 16.97 -22.11
C PRO A 290 25.07 16.50 -23.56
N VAL A 291 24.34 15.45 -23.94
CA VAL A 291 24.34 14.91 -25.32
C VAL A 291 23.01 15.18 -26.01
N LYS A 292 21.90 14.95 -25.31
CA LYS A 292 20.57 15.08 -25.89
C LYS A 292 19.58 15.64 -24.86
N PRO A 293 18.81 16.70 -25.18
CA PRO A 293 17.73 17.14 -24.31
C PRO A 293 16.67 16.04 -24.17
N LEU A 294 16.09 15.92 -22.98
CA LEU A 294 14.92 15.11 -22.74
C LEU A 294 13.66 15.94 -22.96
N SER A 295 12.51 15.27 -22.96
CA SER A 295 11.18 15.87 -23.08
C SER A 295 10.86 16.88 -21.98
N GLN A 296 11.28 16.58 -20.75
CA GLN A 296 11.08 17.48 -19.62
C GLN A 296 12.08 18.66 -19.67
N PRO A 297 11.61 19.92 -19.55
CA PRO A 297 12.45 21.10 -19.66
C PRO A 297 13.66 21.08 -18.72
N GLY A 298 14.84 21.37 -19.27
CA GLY A 298 16.09 21.45 -18.52
C GLY A 298 16.75 20.10 -18.19
N GLN A 299 16.12 18.97 -18.53
CA GLN A 299 16.71 17.64 -18.35
C GLN A 299 17.41 17.16 -19.64
N TYR A 300 18.44 16.33 -19.48
CA TYR A 300 19.22 15.82 -20.61
C TYR A 300 19.78 14.41 -20.34
N ALA A 301 19.95 13.64 -21.41
CA ALA A 301 20.81 12.46 -21.38
C ALA A 301 22.28 12.90 -21.49
N ALA A 302 23.11 12.43 -20.57
CA ALA A 302 24.52 12.77 -20.50
C ALA A 302 25.38 11.77 -21.32
N ALA A 303 26.62 12.10 -21.68
CA ALA A 303 27.53 11.20 -22.41
C ALA A 303 27.95 10.01 -21.55
N GLU A 304 27.89 10.18 -20.25
CA GLU A 304 28.27 9.26 -19.22
C GLU A 304 27.30 8.06 -19.14
N THR A 305 27.89 6.89 -18.91
CA THR A 305 27.17 5.65 -18.60
C THR A 305 27.84 4.92 -17.46
N VAL A 306 27.07 4.20 -16.67
CA VAL A 306 27.54 3.35 -15.59
C VAL A 306 27.19 1.89 -15.86
N THR A 307 27.89 0.99 -15.19
CA THR A 307 27.47 -0.41 -15.06
C THR A 307 26.75 -0.57 -13.72
N LEU A 308 25.57 -1.17 -13.77
CA LEU A 308 24.81 -1.56 -12.59
C LEU A 308 25.20 -2.98 -12.19
N HIS A 309 25.50 -3.19 -10.92
CA HIS A 309 25.74 -4.52 -10.35
C HIS A 309 24.72 -4.82 -9.25
N GLY A 310 24.02 -5.95 -9.42
CA GLY A 310 23.23 -6.56 -8.37
C GLY A 310 23.80 -7.93 -7.97
N PRO A 311 23.20 -8.61 -6.98
CA PRO A 311 23.71 -9.87 -6.43
C PRO A 311 23.91 -11.00 -7.45
N LYS A 312 23.10 -11.02 -8.52
CA LYS A 312 23.09 -12.10 -9.51
C LYS A 312 23.83 -11.74 -10.80
N GLY A 313 23.96 -10.47 -11.11
CA GLY A 313 24.47 -10.06 -12.41
C GLY A 313 24.62 -8.56 -12.58
N SER A 314 24.91 -8.16 -13.81
CA SER A 314 25.23 -6.76 -14.12
C SER A 314 24.64 -6.33 -15.45
N ILE A 315 24.40 -5.02 -15.55
CA ILE A 315 23.87 -4.34 -16.75
C ILE A 315 24.80 -3.17 -17.04
N ALA A 316 25.57 -3.28 -18.11
CA ALA A 316 26.50 -2.23 -18.56
C ALA A 316 25.80 -1.18 -19.43
N GLY A 317 26.43 0.00 -19.53
CA GLY A 317 26.00 1.05 -20.46
C GLY A 317 24.70 1.76 -20.06
N VAL A 318 24.36 1.77 -18.76
CA VAL A 318 23.17 2.45 -18.26
C VAL A 318 23.42 3.96 -18.26
N ARG A 319 22.52 4.70 -18.91
CA ARG A 319 22.66 6.13 -19.16
C ARG A 319 22.48 6.96 -17.90
N VAL A 320 23.35 7.96 -17.70
CA VAL A 320 23.15 8.99 -16.68
C VAL A 320 22.27 10.11 -17.24
N LEU A 321 21.26 10.53 -16.48
CA LEU A 321 20.40 11.67 -16.83
C LEU A 321 20.71 12.85 -15.91
N GLY A 322 20.97 14.00 -16.53
CA GLY A 322 21.20 15.27 -15.86
C GLY A 322 19.97 16.18 -15.86
N PRO A 323 19.99 17.27 -15.06
CA PRO A 323 21.07 17.66 -14.16
C PRO A 323 21.19 16.72 -12.94
N THR A 324 22.27 16.89 -12.17
CA THR A 324 22.45 16.18 -10.90
C THR A 324 21.31 16.47 -9.94
N ARG A 325 21.04 15.53 -9.03
CA ARG A 325 19.94 15.57 -8.06
C ARG A 325 20.49 15.55 -6.64
N ARG A 326 19.60 15.70 -5.65
CA ARG A 326 19.95 15.61 -4.22
C ARG A 326 20.21 14.19 -3.72
N ALA A 327 19.76 13.19 -4.48
CA ALA A 327 19.94 11.78 -4.16
C ALA A 327 20.24 11.00 -5.44
N CYS A 328 21.05 9.95 -5.30
CA CYS A 328 21.26 8.99 -6.37
C CYS A 328 20.02 8.10 -6.50
N GLN A 329 19.67 7.77 -7.73
CA GLN A 329 18.53 6.91 -8.02
C GLN A 329 18.77 6.13 -9.30
N VAL A 330 18.43 4.85 -9.26
CA VAL A 330 18.44 3.96 -10.41
C VAL A 330 17.01 3.55 -10.71
N GLU A 331 16.55 3.84 -11.91
CA GLU A 331 15.26 3.37 -12.41
C GLU A 331 15.49 2.16 -13.33
N ILE A 332 14.87 1.02 -12.99
CA ILE A 332 14.93 -0.23 -13.75
C ILE A 332 13.53 -0.78 -14.03
N ALA A 333 13.39 -1.60 -15.07
CA ALA A 333 12.15 -2.34 -15.32
C ALA A 333 12.15 -3.68 -14.55
N ARG A 334 10.98 -4.31 -14.43
CA ARG A 334 10.85 -5.62 -13.74
C ARG A 334 11.73 -6.71 -14.37
N THR A 335 11.91 -6.69 -15.68
CA THR A 335 12.78 -7.62 -16.38
C THR A 335 14.26 -7.48 -15.94
N ASP A 336 14.68 -6.27 -15.57
CA ASP A 336 16.05 -5.99 -15.15
C ASP A 336 16.34 -6.51 -13.74
N GLU A 337 15.34 -6.50 -12.86
CA GLU A 337 15.42 -7.08 -11.52
C GLU A 337 15.85 -8.55 -11.58
N PHE A 338 15.27 -9.35 -12.48
CA PHE A 338 15.63 -10.77 -12.62
C PHE A 338 17.07 -10.99 -13.06
N ARG A 339 17.63 -10.04 -13.83
CA ARG A 339 19.01 -10.08 -14.31
C ARG A 339 19.98 -9.62 -13.22
N LEU A 340 19.65 -8.56 -12.50
CA LEU A 340 20.47 -8.03 -11.41
C LEU A 340 20.36 -8.88 -10.14
N GLY A 341 19.27 -9.62 -9.96
CA GLY A 341 18.96 -10.34 -8.72
C GLY A 341 18.49 -9.40 -7.61
N LEU A 342 17.72 -8.37 -7.99
CA LEU A 342 17.15 -7.37 -7.08
C LEU A 342 15.64 -7.59 -6.96
N ASP A 343 15.04 -7.04 -5.91
CA ASP A 343 13.59 -6.87 -5.78
C ASP A 343 13.33 -5.39 -5.54
N ALA A 344 13.23 -4.62 -6.62
CA ALA A 344 13.09 -3.17 -6.52
C ALA A 344 11.61 -2.81 -6.28
N PRO A 345 11.29 -1.98 -5.28
CA PRO A 345 9.92 -1.57 -5.05
C PRO A 345 9.45 -0.63 -6.16
N VAL A 346 8.14 -0.62 -6.44
CA VAL A 346 7.52 0.44 -7.25
C VAL A 346 7.43 1.69 -6.40
N ARG A 347 8.04 2.78 -6.85
CA ARG A 347 8.14 4.05 -6.10
C ARG A 347 7.97 5.26 -7.02
N ARG A 348 7.54 6.37 -6.43
CA ARG A 348 7.58 7.67 -7.10
C ARG A 348 9.04 8.05 -7.38
N SER A 349 9.36 8.52 -8.59
CA SER A 349 10.70 9.03 -8.88
C SER A 349 11.05 10.17 -7.91
N GLY A 350 12.17 10.03 -7.20
CA GLY A 350 12.63 10.88 -6.11
C GLY A 350 12.49 10.26 -4.72
N ASP A 351 11.65 9.22 -4.56
CA ASP A 351 11.47 8.48 -3.31
C ASP A 351 12.28 7.19 -3.32
N VAL A 352 13.49 7.26 -2.75
CA VAL A 352 14.46 6.16 -2.73
C VAL A 352 14.60 5.50 -1.35
N ALA A 353 13.90 6.00 -0.33
CA ALA A 353 14.04 5.50 1.03
C ALA A 353 13.56 4.04 1.13
N GLY A 354 14.38 3.17 1.71
CA GLY A 354 14.08 1.74 1.84
C GLY A 354 13.98 0.99 0.49
N SER A 355 14.53 1.55 -0.58
CA SER A 355 14.59 0.89 -1.89
C SER A 355 15.75 -0.10 -2.00
N ALA A 356 15.80 -0.87 -3.10
CA ALA A 356 16.78 -1.94 -3.23
C ALA A 356 18.23 -1.39 -3.30
N PRO A 357 19.20 -2.07 -2.67
CA PRO A 357 20.61 -1.72 -2.78
C PRO A 357 21.13 -2.02 -4.18
N ILE A 358 22.10 -1.24 -4.64
CA ILE A 358 22.74 -1.46 -5.93
C ILE A 358 24.15 -0.87 -5.95
N VAL A 359 25.05 -1.45 -6.74
CA VAL A 359 26.40 -0.90 -6.93
C VAL A 359 26.51 -0.31 -8.33
N LEU A 360 27.02 0.91 -8.41
CA LEU A 360 27.32 1.63 -9.64
C LEU A 360 28.82 1.56 -9.91
N GLU A 361 29.21 1.26 -11.15
CA GLU A 361 30.59 1.32 -11.60
C GLU A 361 30.72 2.30 -12.77
N GLY A 362 31.58 3.31 -12.59
CA GLY A 362 32.02 4.23 -13.63
C GLY A 362 33.50 4.01 -13.95
N PRO A 363 34.06 4.75 -14.92
CA PRO A 363 35.44 4.59 -15.35
C PRO A 363 36.48 4.94 -14.27
N ALA A 364 36.14 5.80 -13.31
CA ALA A 364 37.05 6.25 -12.26
C ALA A 364 36.87 5.52 -10.92
N GLY A 365 35.73 4.84 -10.72
CA GLY A 365 35.43 4.22 -9.44
C GLY A 365 34.10 3.49 -9.35
N ARG A 366 33.83 2.96 -8.16
CA ARG A 366 32.59 2.28 -7.79
C ARG A 366 31.92 3.01 -6.63
N LEU A 367 30.59 3.02 -6.65
CA LEU A 367 29.75 3.59 -5.60
C LEU A 367 28.72 2.54 -5.18
N GLU A 368 28.75 2.17 -3.90
CA GLU A 368 27.72 1.31 -3.32
C GLU A 368 26.58 2.18 -2.79
N LEU A 369 25.37 1.90 -3.27
CA LEU A 369 24.15 2.54 -2.80
C LEU A 369 23.40 1.53 -1.91
N PRO A 370 23.30 1.76 -0.59
CA PRO A 370 22.53 0.89 0.31
C PRO A 370 21.02 0.94 0.01
N GLU A 371 20.57 2.04 -0.60
CA GLU A 371 19.24 2.24 -1.17
C GLU A 371 19.40 3.13 -2.41
N GLY A 372 18.54 2.94 -3.42
CA GLY A 372 18.56 3.77 -4.63
C GLY A 372 17.92 3.12 -5.86
N ALA A 373 17.76 1.79 -5.90
CA ALA A 373 17.17 1.10 -7.04
C ALA A 373 15.65 0.90 -6.88
N ILE A 374 14.89 1.43 -7.84
CA ILE A 374 13.42 1.36 -7.88
C ILE A 374 12.93 0.93 -9.26
N CYS A 375 11.70 0.39 -9.29
CA CYS A 375 10.86 0.49 -10.48
C CYS A 375 10.08 1.80 -10.42
N ALA A 376 10.23 2.64 -11.42
CA ALA A 376 9.53 3.91 -11.45
C ALA A 376 8.02 3.68 -11.57
N TRP A 377 7.25 4.30 -10.68
CA TRP A 377 5.80 4.35 -10.83
C TRP A 377 5.47 5.16 -12.09
N ARG A 378 4.81 4.53 -13.07
CA ARG A 378 4.25 5.21 -14.24
C ARG A 378 3.49 6.47 -13.84
N HIS A 379 3.75 7.56 -14.55
CA HIS A 379 3.21 8.87 -14.16
C HIS A 379 3.05 9.80 -15.35
N ILE A 380 2.21 10.82 -15.20
CA ILE A 380 2.05 11.91 -16.16
C ILE A 380 2.59 13.17 -15.54
N HIS A 381 3.49 13.84 -16.25
CA HIS A 381 3.86 15.21 -15.98
C HIS A 381 2.83 16.14 -16.62
N MET A 382 2.29 17.08 -15.85
CA MET A 382 1.29 18.05 -16.32
C MET A 382 1.64 19.47 -15.85
N ARG A 383 1.33 20.48 -16.65
CA ARG A 383 1.24 21.86 -16.15
C ARG A 383 -0.11 22.08 -15.48
N PRO A 384 -0.26 23.07 -14.59
CA PRO A 384 -1.55 23.34 -13.95
C PRO A 384 -2.71 23.55 -14.93
N GLN A 385 -2.44 24.11 -16.10
CA GLN A 385 -3.44 24.29 -17.17
C GLN A 385 -3.89 22.96 -17.77
N ASP A 386 -2.95 22.05 -18.05
CA ASP A 386 -3.23 20.71 -18.59
C ASP A 386 -4.03 19.88 -17.56
N ALA A 387 -3.61 19.94 -16.29
CA ALA A 387 -4.28 19.27 -15.18
C ALA A 387 -5.72 19.79 -14.99
N ALA A 388 -5.91 21.11 -14.98
CA ALA A 388 -7.23 21.73 -14.89
C ALA A 388 -8.14 21.40 -16.07
N ALA A 389 -7.60 21.33 -17.30
CA ALA A 389 -8.36 20.92 -18.49
C ALA A 389 -8.84 19.46 -18.41
N CYS A 390 -8.05 18.61 -17.75
CA CYS A 390 -8.41 17.21 -17.51
C CYS A 390 -9.20 16.98 -16.22
N GLY A 391 -9.42 18.00 -15.39
CA GLY A 391 -10.07 17.89 -14.08
C GLY A 391 -9.17 17.30 -12.97
N VAL A 392 -7.92 16.96 -13.24
CA VAL A 392 -7.05 16.24 -12.29
C VAL A 392 -6.16 17.19 -11.47
N GLN A 393 -5.66 16.70 -10.33
CA GLN A 393 -4.79 17.44 -9.40
C GLN A 393 -3.46 16.68 -9.15
N ASP A 394 -2.47 17.36 -8.55
CA ASP A 394 -1.21 16.70 -8.16
C ASP A 394 -1.47 15.55 -7.19
N GLY A 395 -0.86 14.40 -7.47
CA GLY A 395 -1.02 13.19 -6.66
C GLY A 395 -2.20 12.32 -7.06
N ASP A 396 -3.08 12.75 -7.96
CA ASP A 396 -4.21 11.92 -8.40
C ASP A 396 -3.71 10.68 -9.14
N ILE A 397 -4.43 9.57 -8.97
CA ILE A 397 -4.14 8.31 -9.64
C ILE A 397 -5.22 8.07 -10.68
N VAL A 398 -4.82 8.00 -11.94
CA VAL A 398 -5.74 7.97 -13.09
C VAL A 398 -5.51 6.74 -13.95
N GLU A 399 -6.40 6.54 -14.90
CA GLU A 399 -6.26 5.54 -15.96
C GLU A 399 -5.99 6.22 -17.30
N VAL A 400 -5.05 5.67 -18.07
CA VAL A 400 -4.71 6.15 -19.41
C VAL A 400 -4.97 5.05 -20.41
N ALA A 401 -5.92 5.26 -21.31
CA ALA A 401 -6.13 4.38 -22.45
C ALA A 401 -5.10 4.70 -23.53
N VAL A 402 -4.56 3.64 -24.13
CA VAL A 402 -3.74 3.73 -25.33
C VAL A 402 -4.36 2.87 -26.40
N ASP A 403 -4.63 3.52 -27.53
CA ASP A 403 -5.06 2.90 -28.77
C ASP A 403 -3.79 2.54 -29.54
N SER A 404 -3.58 1.24 -29.79
CA SER A 404 -2.42 0.73 -30.49
C SER A 404 -2.87 -0.22 -31.61
N ASP A 405 -2.06 -0.36 -32.67
CA ASP A 405 -2.40 -1.21 -33.81
C ASP A 405 -2.49 -2.69 -33.41
N GLY A 406 -3.65 -3.11 -32.90
CA GLY A 406 -3.98 -4.50 -32.57
C GLY A 406 -3.89 -4.88 -31.08
N ARG A 407 -3.55 -3.96 -30.18
CA ARG A 407 -3.39 -4.28 -28.74
C ARG A 407 -3.72 -3.12 -27.80
N ASP A 408 -4.96 -2.67 -27.82
CA ASP A 408 -5.47 -1.64 -26.90
C ASP A 408 -5.22 -2.02 -25.44
N LEU A 409 -4.74 -1.05 -24.66
CA LEU A 409 -4.49 -1.23 -23.24
C LEU A 409 -4.90 0.01 -22.47
N VAL A 410 -5.49 -0.20 -21.29
CA VAL A 410 -5.64 0.83 -20.29
C VAL A 410 -4.58 0.65 -19.21
N PHE A 411 -3.67 1.60 -19.08
CA PHE A 411 -2.78 1.68 -17.93
C PHE A 411 -3.56 2.23 -16.75
N GLY A 412 -3.91 1.37 -15.80
CA GLY A 412 -4.34 1.80 -14.48
C GLY A 412 -3.15 2.20 -13.60
N ASP A 413 -3.47 2.75 -12.42
CA ASP A 413 -2.51 3.22 -11.43
C ASP A 413 -1.49 4.23 -12.01
N VAL A 414 -1.91 5.26 -12.74
CA VAL A 414 -1.00 6.28 -13.30
C VAL A 414 -0.97 7.53 -12.42
N LEU A 415 0.18 7.88 -11.86
CA LEU A 415 0.30 9.04 -10.95
C LEU A 415 0.33 10.37 -11.74
N VAL A 416 -0.52 11.32 -11.40
CA VAL A 416 -0.49 12.70 -11.91
C VAL A 416 0.50 13.53 -11.11
N ARG A 417 1.39 14.24 -11.80
CA ARG A 417 2.36 15.16 -11.22
C ARG A 417 2.20 16.53 -11.86
N VAL A 418 1.83 17.54 -11.07
CA VAL A 418 1.54 18.89 -11.57
C VAL A 418 2.64 19.87 -11.17
N SER A 419 3.21 20.57 -12.14
CA SER A 419 4.17 21.66 -11.91
C SER A 419 4.26 22.58 -13.13
N ASP A 420 4.45 23.88 -12.91
CA ASP A 420 4.70 24.84 -13.99
C ASP A 420 5.98 24.55 -14.79
N ARG A 421 6.87 23.71 -14.26
CA ARG A 421 8.15 23.34 -14.89
C ARG A 421 8.04 22.12 -15.81
N TYR A 422 6.91 21.44 -15.82
CA TYR A 422 6.73 20.21 -16.60
C TYR A 422 6.31 20.49 -18.03
N ALA A 423 6.63 19.55 -18.91
CA ALA A 423 5.97 19.39 -20.20
C ALA A 423 5.01 18.20 -20.12
N LEU A 424 3.86 18.29 -20.79
CA LEU A 424 2.85 17.24 -20.79
C LEU A 424 3.41 15.95 -21.40
N GLU A 425 3.61 14.91 -20.59
CA GLU A 425 4.10 13.62 -21.05
C GLU A 425 3.84 12.52 -20.01
N MET A 426 3.38 11.36 -20.46
CA MET A 426 3.30 10.14 -19.66
C MET A 426 4.59 9.35 -19.77
N HIS A 427 5.14 8.92 -18.64
CA HIS A 427 6.31 8.08 -18.56
C HIS A 427 5.91 6.66 -18.18
N VAL A 428 6.31 5.71 -19.01
CA VAL A 428 6.19 4.26 -18.76
C VAL A 428 7.56 3.61 -18.91
N ASP A 429 7.78 2.47 -18.24
CA ASP A 429 9.00 1.70 -18.42
C ASP A 429 8.96 0.85 -19.71
N THR A 430 10.07 0.17 -20.01
CA THR A 430 10.18 -0.67 -21.22
C THR A 430 9.27 -1.90 -21.19
N ASP A 431 9.01 -2.47 -20.03
CA ASP A 431 8.15 -3.66 -19.92
C ASP A 431 6.68 -3.27 -20.13
N GLU A 432 6.28 -2.14 -19.57
CA GLU A 432 4.96 -1.53 -19.75
C GLU A 432 4.73 -1.14 -21.22
N ALA A 433 5.70 -0.50 -21.85
CA ALA A 433 5.63 -0.13 -23.26
C ALA A 433 5.54 -1.38 -24.16
N ASN A 434 6.35 -2.41 -23.90
CA ASN A 434 6.27 -3.67 -24.65
C ASN A 434 4.93 -4.38 -24.45
N ALA A 435 4.32 -4.29 -23.25
CA ALA A 435 3.03 -4.89 -22.97
C ALA A 435 1.87 -4.23 -23.74
N ALA A 436 2.01 -2.96 -24.11
CA ALA A 436 1.05 -2.18 -24.87
C ALA A 436 1.47 -1.95 -26.34
N GLU A 437 2.54 -2.60 -26.79
CA GLU A 437 3.11 -2.47 -28.15
C GLU A 437 3.40 -1.00 -28.54
N LEU A 438 3.94 -0.24 -27.57
CA LEU A 438 4.15 1.18 -27.77
C LEU A 438 5.40 1.50 -28.58
N ALA A 439 5.21 2.29 -29.64
CA ALA A 439 6.29 2.91 -30.40
C ALA A 439 6.55 4.35 -29.92
N ARG A 440 7.76 4.86 -30.19
CA ARG A 440 8.11 6.26 -29.86
C ARG A 440 7.16 7.23 -30.58
N GLY A 441 6.56 8.16 -29.83
CA GLY A 441 5.70 9.22 -30.37
C GLY A 441 4.21 8.89 -30.37
N GLN A 442 3.79 7.75 -29.81
CA GLN A 442 2.38 7.45 -29.57
C GLN A 442 1.80 8.27 -28.43
N THR A 443 0.48 8.42 -28.45
CA THR A 443 -0.28 9.25 -27.50
C THR A 443 -1.35 8.43 -26.83
N GLY A 444 -1.51 8.60 -25.52
CA GLY A 444 -2.66 8.08 -24.77
C GLY A 444 -3.72 9.15 -24.57
N ALA A 445 -4.88 8.75 -24.08
CA ALA A 445 -5.92 9.66 -23.62
C ALA A 445 -6.32 9.29 -22.19
N LEU A 446 -6.56 10.29 -21.37
CA LEU A 446 -7.29 10.06 -20.13
C LEU A 446 -8.71 9.66 -20.46
N VAL A 447 -9.16 8.55 -19.91
CA VAL A 447 -10.51 8.05 -20.11
C VAL A 447 -11.20 7.90 -18.76
N ALA A 448 -12.46 8.32 -18.69
CA ALA A 448 -13.31 7.93 -17.58
C ALA A 448 -13.62 6.44 -17.74
N THR A 449 -13.08 5.60 -16.86
CA THR A 449 -13.51 4.21 -16.80
C THR A 449 -14.19 3.93 -15.48
N SER A 450 -15.31 3.22 -15.56
CA SER A 450 -16.05 2.67 -14.42
C SER A 450 -15.60 1.23 -14.10
N GLY A 451 -14.35 0.88 -14.43
CA GLY A 451 -13.90 -0.49 -14.68
C GLY A 451 -14.27 -1.54 -13.62
N ARG A 452 -15.27 -2.38 -13.93
CA ARG A 452 -15.41 -3.75 -13.39
C ARG A 452 -14.96 -4.75 -14.45
N ALA A 453 -13.91 -5.52 -14.20
CA ALA A 453 -13.49 -6.61 -15.09
C ALA A 453 -14.33 -7.87 -14.84
N ARG A 454 -14.96 -8.43 -15.89
CA ARG A 454 -15.66 -9.72 -15.87
C ARG A 454 -15.25 -10.54 -17.09
N VAL A 455 -14.69 -11.72 -16.88
CA VAL A 455 -14.33 -12.65 -17.97
C VAL A 455 -15.52 -13.57 -18.26
N LEU A 456 -16.05 -13.55 -19.48
CA LEU A 456 -16.99 -14.54 -20.00
C LEU A 456 -16.29 -15.37 -21.08
N ARG A 457 -16.38 -16.70 -20.95
CA ARG A 457 -15.76 -17.67 -21.85
C ARG A 457 -16.51 -17.74 -23.18
N ARG A 458 -15.79 -17.73 -24.31
CA ARG A 458 -16.25 -18.32 -25.58
C ARG A 458 -15.46 -19.60 -25.84
N GLN A 459 -16.14 -20.65 -26.29
CA GLN A 459 -15.49 -21.78 -26.94
C GLN A 459 -15.11 -21.34 -28.36
N ALA A 460 -13.91 -21.69 -28.80
CA ALA A 460 -13.55 -21.64 -30.21
C ALA A 460 -13.79 -23.05 -30.78
N ASP A 461 -14.48 -23.11 -31.93
CA ASP A 461 -14.76 -24.33 -32.70
C ASP A 461 -13.47 -25.02 -33.18
#